data_AF-C0J6I3-F1
#
_entry.id   AF-C0J6I3-F1
#
_cell.length_a   1.000
_cell.length_b   1.000
_cell.length_c   1.000
_cell.angle_alpha   90.00
_cell.angle_beta   90.00
_cell.angle_gamma   90.00
#
_symmetry.space_group_name_H-M   'P 1'
#
loop_
_entity.id
_entity.type
_entity.pdbx_description
1 polymer ?
#
loop_
_entity_poly.entity_id
_entity_poly.type
_entity_poly.pdbx_seq_one_letter_code
_entity_poly.pdbx_strand_id
1 'polypeptide(L)'
;GMGRGRSDDQIKIRGQRIELGEVSECIKKSSPAEIDVATLVLQHPKRRNPQLVSFVAPVAERSQRYGANPVWTKSSSSTIVNARAACRDRLPAYMVPDFLVPTSVIPLVLTSGEADVKLLKQMFSSLSPSELLYVASATVEGSSPSRDVTNEEIIVKEILQQILQVDETLVTHDTNLFELGLDSLTAITFSVKLKKAGFECNLQDVLLAPTIEKLALLPRTGRKRAAHNAKEHGYSKSLEDFEHRARAAQTSDLSKVGAIRPCLPLQEGFGCEKLERSERNRLCQPHFFLNS
;
A
#
# COMPACT_ATOMS: atom_id res chain seq x y z
N GLY A 1 -32.40 -35.74 -14.77
CA GLY A 1 -31.14 -36.11 -15.43
C GLY A 1 -30.06 -35.11 -15.07
N MET A 2 -28.92 -35.62 -14.61
CA MET A 2 -27.55 -35.08 -14.73
C MET A 2 -27.25 -33.66 -14.22
N GLY A 3 -26.65 -33.62 -13.03
CA GLY A 3 -25.39 -32.90 -12.72
C GLY A 3 -25.31 -31.40 -12.98
N ARG A 4 -25.67 -30.57 -11.98
CA ARG A 4 -25.10 -29.22 -11.81
C ARG A 4 -24.12 -29.25 -10.63
N GLY A 5 -22.90 -29.66 -10.90
CA GLY A 5 -21.81 -29.70 -9.94
C GLY A 5 -20.55 -29.07 -10.54
N ARG A 6 -20.17 -27.94 -9.96
CA ARG A 6 -18.80 -27.41 -9.79
C ARG A 6 -17.97 -27.08 -11.04
N SER A 7 -17.91 -25.79 -11.34
CA SER A 7 -16.62 -25.14 -11.64
C SER A 7 -16.09 -24.57 -10.32
N ASP A 8 -15.49 -25.44 -9.48
CA ASP A 8 -14.70 -25.03 -8.31
C ASP A 8 -13.45 -24.31 -8.85
N ASP A 9 -13.50 -22.97 -8.94
CA ASP A 9 -12.30 -22.15 -9.16
C ASP A 9 -11.50 -22.05 -7.85
N GLN A 10 -11.07 -23.21 -7.36
CA GLN A 10 -10.24 -23.31 -6.17
C GLN A 10 -8.82 -22.91 -6.52
N ILE A 11 -8.48 -21.68 -6.17
CA ILE A 11 -7.15 -21.15 -6.39
C ILE A 11 -6.42 -21.06 -5.05
N LYS A 12 -5.16 -21.49 -5.03
CA LYS A 12 -4.29 -21.29 -3.87
C LYS A 12 -3.68 -19.89 -3.90
N ILE A 13 -4.03 -19.04 -2.94
CA ILE A 13 -3.34 -17.78 -2.66
C ILE A 13 -2.65 -17.90 -1.31
N ARG A 14 -1.37 -17.55 -1.23
CA ARG A 14 -0.61 -17.50 0.04
C ARG A 14 -0.72 -18.80 0.85
N GLY A 15 -0.79 -19.95 0.17
CA GLY A 15 -0.92 -21.29 0.79
C GLY A 15 -2.34 -21.70 1.16
N GLN A 16 -3.35 -20.85 0.95
CA GLN A 16 -4.74 -21.09 1.35
C GLN A 16 -5.62 -21.34 0.13
N ARG A 17 -6.54 -22.31 0.25
CA ARG A 17 -7.53 -22.64 -0.78
C ARG A 17 -8.67 -21.62 -0.70
N ILE A 18 -8.95 -20.95 -1.81
CA ILE A 18 -9.99 -19.93 -1.90
C ILE A 18 -11.04 -20.38 -2.90
N GLU A 19 -12.30 -20.34 -2.50
CA GLU A 19 -13.48 -20.54 -3.35
C GLU A 19 -13.90 -19.17 -3.91
N LEU A 20 -13.50 -18.83 -5.14
CA LEU A 20 -13.79 -17.50 -5.70
C LEU A 20 -15.30 -17.23 -5.82
N GLY A 21 -16.10 -18.27 -6.07
CA GLY A 21 -17.55 -18.20 -6.14
C GLY A 21 -18.19 -17.74 -4.82
N GLU A 22 -17.66 -18.18 -3.68
CA GLU A 22 -18.16 -17.78 -2.35
C GLU A 22 -17.95 -16.27 -2.11
N VAL A 23 -16.78 -15.76 -2.51
CA VAL A 23 -16.47 -14.33 -2.45
C VAL A 23 -17.43 -13.54 -3.34
N SER A 24 -17.61 -13.98 -4.59
CA SER A 24 -18.54 -13.35 -5.54
C SER A 24 -19.99 -13.33 -5.01
N GLU A 25 -20.45 -14.43 -4.41
CA GLU A 25 -21.79 -14.52 -3.81
C GLU A 25 -21.95 -13.60 -2.60
N CYS A 26 -20.93 -13.53 -1.74
CA CYS A 26 -20.95 -12.66 -0.57
C CYS A 26 -21.13 -11.19 -0.98
N ILE A 27 -20.40 -10.75 -2.02
CA ILE A 27 -20.49 -9.40 -2.58
C ILE A 27 -21.86 -9.15 -3.21
N LYS A 28 -22.42 -10.11 -3.97
CA LYS A 28 -23.77 -9.95 -4.54
C LYS A 28 -24.83 -9.75 -3.46
N LYS A 29 -24.76 -10.54 -2.38
CA LYS A 29 -25.72 -10.50 -1.25
C LYS A 29 -25.58 -9.27 -0.36
N SER A 30 -24.54 -8.45 -0.51
CA SER A 30 -24.35 -7.22 0.28
C SER A 30 -24.95 -5.98 -0.39
N SER A 31 -25.31 -6.07 -1.67
CA SER A 31 -25.88 -4.96 -2.43
C SER A 31 -27.40 -5.03 -2.39
N PRO A 32 -28.10 -3.91 -2.13
CA PRO A 32 -29.57 -3.86 -2.23
C PRO A 32 -30.04 -3.89 -3.70
N ALA A 33 -29.19 -3.45 -4.63
CA ALA A 33 -29.43 -3.55 -6.06
C ALA A 33 -28.77 -4.81 -6.63
N GLU A 34 -29.39 -5.43 -7.64
CA GLU A 34 -28.74 -6.51 -8.37
C GLU A 34 -27.45 -6.01 -9.04
N ILE A 35 -26.37 -6.77 -8.85
CA ILE A 35 -25.05 -6.48 -9.40
C ILE A 35 -24.43 -7.73 -10.00
N ASP A 36 -23.63 -7.51 -11.03
CA ASP A 36 -22.73 -8.50 -11.58
C ASP A 36 -21.41 -8.47 -10.81
N VAL A 37 -20.88 -9.65 -10.47
CA VAL A 37 -19.60 -9.80 -9.75
C VAL A 37 -18.78 -10.91 -10.39
N ALA A 38 -17.48 -10.64 -10.58
CA ALA A 38 -16.48 -11.62 -10.98
C ALA A 38 -15.25 -11.47 -10.08
N THR A 39 -14.92 -12.53 -9.34
CA THR A 39 -13.73 -12.57 -8.48
C THR A 39 -12.63 -13.36 -9.16
N LEU A 40 -11.43 -12.80 -9.21
CA LEU A 40 -10.26 -13.36 -9.89
C LEU A 40 -9.00 -13.19 -9.04
N VAL A 41 -8.03 -14.07 -9.27
CA VAL A 41 -6.67 -13.92 -8.74
C VAL A 41 -5.79 -13.31 -9.81
N LEU A 42 -5.41 -12.04 -9.63
CA LEU A 42 -4.64 -11.28 -10.60
C LEU A 42 -3.34 -10.77 -9.98
N GLN A 43 -2.29 -10.65 -10.80
CA GLN A 43 -1.08 -9.98 -10.40
C GLN A 43 -0.94 -8.70 -11.20
N HIS A 44 -1.14 -7.55 -10.56
CA HIS A 44 -0.84 -6.26 -11.17
C HIS A 44 0.66 -6.14 -11.49
N PRO A 45 1.07 -5.63 -12.68
CA PRO A 45 2.50 -5.49 -13.06
C PRO A 45 3.35 -4.70 -12.05
N LYS A 46 2.72 -3.75 -11.35
CA LYS A 46 3.35 -2.89 -10.33
C LYS A 46 3.36 -3.50 -8.91
N ARG A 47 2.98 -4.77 -8.75
CA ARG A 47 2.89 -5.45 -7.45
C ARG A 47 3.57 -6.81 -7.49
N ARG A 48 4.20 -7.18 -6.38
CA ARG A 48 5.05 -8.38 -6.29
C ARG A 48 4.27 -9.70 -6.18
N ASN A 49 3.11 -9.69 -5.52
CA ASN A 49 2.36 -10.90 -5.18
C ASN A 49 0.99 -10.89 -5.86
N PRO A 50 0.40 -12.05 -6.22
CA PRO A 50 -0.99 -12.13 -6.65
C PRO A 50 -1.96 -11.54 -5.62
N GLN A 51 -3.05 -10.97 -6.12
CA GLN A 51 -4.08 -10.29 -5.37
C GLN A 51 -5.44 -10.89 -5.70
N LEU A 52 -6.30 -10.96 -4.68
CA LEU A 52 -7.70 -11.30 -4.85
C LEU A 52 -8.45 -10.04 -5.28
N VAL A 53 -8.93 -10.03 -6.52
CA VAL A 53 -9.58 -8.88 -7.17
C VAL A 53 -11.03 -9.24 -7.46
N SER A 54 -11.98 -8.44 -6.99
CA SER A 54 -13.39 -8.60 -7.34
C SER A 54 -13.87 -7.41 -8.15
N PHE A 55 -14.32 -7.67 -9.38
CA PHE A 55 -14.93 -6.69 -10.25
C PHE A 55 -16.42 -6.61 -9.96
N VAL A 56 -16.95 -5.40 -9.85
CA VAL A 56 -18.35 -5.14 -9.51
C VAL A 56 -18.95 -4.22 -10.58
N ALA A 57 -20.06 -4.63 -11.18
CA ALA A 57 -20.76 -3.85 -12.19
C ALA A 57 -22.27 -3.83 -11.93
N PRO A 58 -23.00 -2.81 -12.41
CA PRO A 58 -24.45 -2.90 -12.56
C PRO A 58 -24.82 -4.11 -13.42
N VAL A 59 -25.99 -4.71 -13.17
CA VAL A 59 -26.50 -5.76 -14.06
C VAL A 59 -26.74 -5.19 -15.45
N ALA A 60 -26.25 -5.92 -16.46
CA ALA A 60 -26.48 -5.64 -17.87
C ALA A 60 -27.07 -6.88 -18.55
N GLU A 61 -27.85 -6.67 -19.62
CA GLU A 61 -28.37 -7.78 -20.41
C GLU A 61 -27.23 -8.61 -21.01
N ARG A 62 -27.45 -9.92 -21.16
CA ARG A 62 -26.40 -10.83 -21.64
C ARG A 62 -25.88 -10.43 -23.03
N SER A 63 -26.77 -9.96 -23.90
CA SER A 63 -26.45 -9.42 -25.24
C SER A 63 -25.45 -8.24 -25.17
N GLN A 64 -25.62 -7.35 -24.19
CA GLN A 64 -24.79 -6.17 -23.99
C GLN A 64 -23.43 -6.48 -23.38
N ARG A 65 -23.26 -7.68 -22.80
CA ARG A 65 -22.00 -8.12 -22.17
C ARG A 65 -21.06 -8.81 -23.16
N TYR A 66 -21.58 -9.29 -24.28
CA TYR A 66 -20.78 -9.94 -25.32
C TYR A 66 -20.02 -8.90 -26.15
N GLY A 67 -18.69 -9.04 -26.23
CA GLY A 67 -17.84 -8.09 -26.96
C GLY A 67 -17.71 -6.71 -26.31
N ALA A 68 -18.24 -6.53 -25.10
CA ALA A 68 -18.13 -5.28 -24.37
C ALA A 68 -16.72 -5.10 -23.81
N ASN A 69 -16.22 -3.86 -23.83
CA ASN A 69 -14.94 -3.53 -23.21
C ASN A 69 -15.19 -2.93 -21.81
N PRO A 70 -14.73 -3.57 -20.73
CA PRO A 70 -14.93 -3.06 -19.38
C PRO A 70 -14.14 -1.76 -19.19
N VAL A 71 -14.80 -0.76 -18.60
CA VAL A 71 -14.18 0.52 -18.25
C VAL A 71 -14.21 0.65 -16.73
N TRP A 72 -13.08 1.04 -16.14
CA TRP A 72 -13.04 1.35 -14.71
C TRP A 72 -13.84 2.62 -14.45
N THR A 73 -14.71 2.58 -13.44
CA THR A 73 -15.51 3.74 -13.05
C THR A 73 -15.09 4.21 -11.67
N LYS A 74 -14.91 5.52 -11.52
CA LYS A 74 -14.87 6.16 -10.20
C LYS A 74 -16.28 6.12 -9.64
N SER A 75 -16.58 5.10 -8.84
CA SER A 75 -17.86 5.01 -8.17
C SER A 75 -17.62 4.85 -6.68
N SER A 76 -17.82 5.94 -5.94
CA SER A 76 -17.94 6.00 -4.49
C SER A 76 -19.29 5.42 -4.06
N SER A 77 -19.54 4.18 -4.47
CA SER A 77 -20.79 3.49 -4.16
C SER A 77 -20.72 2.89 -2.76
N SER A 78 -21.72 3.18 -1.94
CA SER A 78 -22.07 2.39 -0.75
C SER A 78 -22.01 0.87 -1.01
N THR A 79 -22.26 0.43 -2.24
CA THR A 79 -22.07 -0.95 -2.72
C THR A 79 -20.68 -1.53 -2.43
N ILE A 80 -19.59 -0.80 -2.69
CA ILE A 80 -18.22 -1.29 -2.49
C ILE A 80 -17.90 -1.39 -1.00
N VAL A 81 -18.33 -0.40 -0.23
CA VAL A 81 -18.20 -0.37 1.22
C VAL A 81 -18.95 -1.54 1.86
N ASN A 82 -20.22 -1.71 1.50
CA ASN A 82 -21.08 -2.80 1.98
C ASN A 82 -20.53 -4.18 1.59
N ALA A 83 -20.03 -4.33 0.35
CA ALA A 83 -19.40 -5.55 -0.12
C ALA A 83 -18.23 -5.98 0.74
N ARG A 84 -17.35 -5.04 1.09
CA ARG A 84 -16.20 -5.36 1.92
C ARG A 84 -16.58 -5.65 3.36
N ALA A 85 -17.48 -4.86 3.94
CA ALA A 85 -17.99 -5.10 5.29
C ALA A 85 -18.60 -6.51 5.38
N ALA A 86 -19.48 -6.86 4.44
CA ALA A 86 -20.07 -8.19 4.36
C ALA A 86 -19.00 -9.30 4.21
N CYS A 87 -17.97 -9.09 3.38
CA CYS A 87 -16.88 -10.06 3.24
C CYS A 87 -16.09 -10.21 4.54
N ARG A 88 -15.82 -9.13 5.28
CA ARG A 88 -15.11 -9.20 6.58
C ARG A 88 -15.94 -9.92 7.65
N ASP A 89 -17.25 -9.71 7.64
CA ASP A 89 -18.15 -10.29 8.63
C ASP A 89 -18.44 -11.77 8.37
N ARG A 90 -18.48 -12.17 7.09
CA ARG A 90 -18.97 -13.50 6.67
C ARG A 90 -17.88 -14.43 6.16
N LEU A 91 -16.72 -13.91 5.76
CA LEU A 91 -15.64 -14.70 5.18
C LEU A 91 -14.38 -14.62 6.04
N PRO A 92 -13.54 -15.68 6.02
CA PRO A 92 -12.21 -15.61 6.60
C PRO A 92 -11.37 -14.47 6.01
N ALA A 93 -10.46 -13.89 6.81
CA ALA A 93 -9.66 -12.72 6.43
C ALA A 93 -8.88 -12.89 5.11
N TYR A 94 -8.49 -14.12 4.75
CA TYR A 94 -7.77 -14.42 3.52
C TYR A 94 -8.65 -14.51 2.26
N MET A 95 -9.97 -14.59 2.42
CA MET A 95 -10.97 -14.56 1.34
C MET A 95 -11.54 -13.15 1.11
N VAL A 96 -11.19 -12.17 1.95
CA VAL A 96 -11.56 -10.77 1.74
C VAL A 96 -10.75 -10.20 0.56
N PRO A 97 -11.39 -9.64 -0.48
CA PRO A 97 -10.66 -9.12 -1.65
C PRO A 97 -9.62 -8.06 -1.30
N ASP A 98 -8.42 -8.17 -1.87
CA ASP A 98 -7.41 -7.11 -1.82
C ASP A 98 -7.92 -5.86 -2.57
N PHE A 99 -8.65 -6.04 -3.68
CA PHE A 99 -9.24 -4.97 -4.48
C PHE A 99 -10.71 -5.25 -4.82
N LEU A 100 -11.55 -4.22 -4.68
CA LEU A 100 -12.92 -4.19 -5.19
C LEU A 100 -12.98 -3.12 -6.29
N VAL A 101 -13.09 -3.56 -7.55
CA VAL A 101 -12.94 -2.71 -8.74
C VAL A 101 -14.32 -2.44 -9.35
N PRO A 102 -14.87 -1.22 -9.22
CA PRO A 102 -16.07 -0.83 -9.95
C PRO A 102 -15.77 -0.79 -11.46
N THR A 103 -16.66 -1.36 -12.25
CA THR A 103 -16.55 -1.35 -13.71
C THR A 103 -17.92 -1.15 -14.35
N SER A 104 -17.93 -0.66 -15.59
CA SER A 104 -19.14 -0.45 -16.36
C SER A 104 -19.89 -1.75 -16.66
N VAL A 105 -19.17 -2.87 -16.84
CA VAL A 105 -19.75 -4.15 -17.24
C VAL A 105 -18.80 -5.30 -16.92
N ILE A 106 -19.35 -6.48 -16.63
CA ILE A 106 -18.56 -7.72 -16.62
C ILE A 106 -18.71 -8.41 -17.98
N PRO A 107 -17.70 -8.33 -18.86
CA PRO A 107 -17.77 -8.88 -20.21
C PRO A 107 -17.90 -10.40 -20.17
N LEU A 108 -18.58 -10.98 -21.15
CA LEU A 108 -18.74 -12.43 -21.28
C LEU A 108 -18.07 -12.95 -22.55
N VAL A 109 -17.48 -14.14 -22.46
CA VAL A 109 -16.98 -14.87 -23.62
C VAL A 109 -18.17 -15.46 -24.39
N LEU A 110 -18.24 -15.22 -25.70
CA LEU A 110 -19.38 -15.64 -26.54
C LEU A 110 -19.65 -17.15 -26.48
N THR A 111 -18.59 -17.97 -26.37
CA THR A 111 -18.67 -19.43 -26.41
C THR A 111 -19.06 -20.06 -25.07
N SER A 112 -18.42 -19.68 -23.95
CA SER A 112 -18.70 -20.26 -22.63
C SER A 112 -19.80 -19.52 -21.88
N GLY A 113 -19.97 -18.22 -22.16
CA GLY A 113 -20.83 -17.35 -21.38
C GLY A 113 -20.30 -17.02 -19.98
N GLU A 114 -19.03 -17.33 -19.72
CA GLU A 114 -18.31 -16.97 -18.51
C GLU A 114 -17.66 -15.59 -18.64
N ALA A 115 -17.22 -15.02 -17.52
CA ALA A 115 -16.53 -13.74 -17.52
C ALA A 115 -15.28 -13.77 -18.40
N ASP A 116 -15.09 -12.73 -19.23
CA ASP A 116 -13.87 -12.60 -20.03
C ASP A 116 -12.71 -12.13 -19.15
N VAL A 117 -12.00 -13.10 -18.59
CA VAL A 117 -10.84 -12.91 -17.73
C VAL A 117 -9.74 -12.10 -18.41
N LYS A 118 -9.59 -12.21 -19.74
CA LYS A 118 -8.53 -11.49 -20.47
C LYS A 118 -8.80 -9.99 -20.46
N LEU A 119 -10.04 -9.58 -20.76
CA LEU A 119 -10.44 -8.18 -20.76
C LEU A 119 -10.39 -7.58 -19.35
N LEU A 120 -10.88 -8.30 -18.34
CA LEU A 120 -10.80 -7.84 -16.94
C LEU A 120 -9.36 -7.70 -16.45
N LYS A 121 -8.48 -8.64 -16.79
CA LYS A 121 -7.05 -8.56 -16.46
C LYS A 121 -6.37 -7.39 -17.16
N GLN A 122 -6.70 -7.13 -18.43
CA GLN A 122 -6.14 -6.01 -19.18
C GLN A 122 -6.55 -4.68 -18.56
N MET A 123 -7.85 -4.50 -18.24
CA MET A 123 -8.34 -3.32 -17.55
C MET A 123 -7.62 -3.12 -16.22
N PHE A 124 -7.59 -4.15 -15.36
CA PHE A 124 -6.91 -4.06 -14.06
C PHE A 124 -5.43 -3.71 -14.19
N SER A 125 -4.72 -4.28 -15.17
CA SER A 125 -3.29 -4.01 -15.41
C SER A 125 -3.02 -2.60 -15.95
N SER A 126 -4.03 -1.96 -16.55
CA SER A 126 -3.94 -0.59 -17.06
C SER A 126 -4.11 0.48 -15.98
N LEU A 127 -4.58 0.10 -14.79
CA LEU A 127 -4.78 1.05 -13.70
C LEU A 127 -3.46 1.73 -13.29
N SER A 128 -3.51 3.05 -13.22
CA SER A 128 -2.43 3.89 -12.72
C SER A 128 -2.22 3.66 -11.21
N PRO A 129 -1.07 4.07 -10.64
CA PRO A 129 -0.82 3.90 -9.21
C PRO A 129 -1.86 4.59 -8.33
N SER A 130 -2.34 5.78 -8.74
CA SER A 130 -3.39 6.53 -8.05
C SER A 130 -4.75 5.84 -8.14
N GLU A 131 -5.08 5.20 -9.27
CA GLU A 131 -6.33 4.46 -9.42
C GLU A 131 -6.31 3.14 -8.64
N LEU A 132 -5.20 2.40 -8.65
CA LEU A 132 -5.03 1.25 -7.77
C LEU A 132 -5.15 1.61 -6.30
N LEU A 133 -4.62 2.79 -5.96
CA LEU A 133 -4.68 3.32 -4.61
C LEU A 133 -6.11 3.71 -4.24
N TYR A 134 -6.84 4.34 -5.15
CA TYR A 134 -8.27 4.62 -5.00
C TYR A 134 -9.10 3.34 -4.77
N VAL A 135 -8.88 2.33 -5.61
CA VAL A 135 -9.55 1.03 -5.52
C VAL A 135 -9.13 0.27 -4.26
N ALA A 136 -7.94 0.53 -3.73
CA ALA A 136 -7.49 0.01 -2.43
C ALA A 136 -7.97 0.85 -1.24
N SER A 137 -8.31 2.13 -1.42
CA SER A 137 -8.70 3.06 -0.36
C SER A 137 -10.19 3.17 -0.14
N ALA A 138 -11.00 3.04 -1.21
CA ALA A 138 -12.46 2.86 -1.16
C ALA A 138 -12.89 1.59 -0.39
N THR A 139 -11.91 0.91 0.23
CA THR A 139 -11.97 -0.31 1.01
C THR A 139 -11.81 -0.06 2.52
N VAL A 140 -11.71 1.21 2.92
CA VAL A 140 -11.22 1.64 4.22
C VAL A 140 -12.21 2.53 4.96
N GLU A 141 -13.53 2.38 4.75
CA GLU A 141 -14.52 3.02 5.63
C GLU A 141 -15.55 2.02 6.15
N GLY A 142 -15.90 2.20 7.41
CA GLY A 142 -16.72 1.30 8.21
C GLY A 142 -16.94 1.92 9.57
N SER A 143 -17.91 2.83 9.61
CA SER A 143 -18.78 3.20 10.73
C SER A 143 -18.15 3.43 12.10
N SER A 144 -18.03 4.70 12.51
CA SER A 144 -18.30 5.09 13.89
C SER A 144 -19.40 6.16 13.93
N PRO A 145 -20.29 6.14 14.94
CA PRO A 145 -21.22 7.24 15.16
C PRO A 145 -20.45 8.54 15.35
N SER A 146 -21.09 9.67 15.02
CA SER A 146 -20.60 11.02 15.24
C SER A 146 -20.01 11.16 16.66
N ARG A 147 -18.69 11.00 16.75
CA ARG A 147 -17.93 11.22 17.97
C ARG A 147 -17.22 12.55 17.86
N ASP A 148 -16.95 13.15 19.01
CA ASP A 148 -16.17 14.36 19.06
C ASP A 148 -14.81 14.14 18.39
N VAL A 149 -14.41 15.12 17.58
CA VAL A 149 -13.13 15.11 16.86
C VAL A 149 -12.00 15.14 17.90
N THR A 150 -11.10 14.19 17.83
CA THR A 150 -9.94 14.13 18.72
C THR A 150 -8.90 15.19 18.35
N ASN A 151 -8.07 15.59 19.31
CA ASN A 151 -6.98 16.54 19.06
C ASN A 151 -6.03 16.06 17.97
N GLU A 152 -5.80 14.75 17.88
CA GLU A 152 -4.98 14.13 16.84
C GLU A 152 -5.60 14.27 15.45
N GLU A 153 -6.92 14.11 15.32
CA GLU A 153 -7.63 14.28 14.06
C GLU A 153 -7.61 15.72 13.57
N ILE A 154 -7.70 16.69 14.49
CA ILE A 154 -7.56 18.12 14.16
C ILE A 154 -6.19 18.38 13.50
N ILE A 155 -5.11 17.86 14.09
CA ILE A 155 -3.75 18.03 13.55
C ILE A 155 -3.62 17.38 12.16
N VAL A 156 -4.15 16.17 11.98
CA VAL A 156 -4.13 15.47 10.68
C VAL A 156 -4.91 16.28 9.63
N LYS A 157 -6.07 16.82 10.01
CA LYS A 157 -6.95 17.63 9.17
C LYS A 157 -6.28 18.94 8.72
N GLU A 158 -5.65 19.67 9.64
CA GLU A 158 -4.91 20.90 9.33
C GLU A 158 -3.79 20.65 8.31
N ILE A 159 -3.04 19.55 8.48
CA ILE A 159 -1.94 19.19 7.58
C ILE A 159 -2.48 18.86 6.19
N LEU A 160 -3.63 18.18 6.11
CA LEU A 160 -4.28 17.84 4.87
C LEU A 160 -4.74 19.10 4.12
N GLN A 161 -5.36 20.05 4.82
CA GLN A 161 -5.81 21.32 4.26
C GLN A 161 -4.64 22.11 3.66
N GLN A 162 -3.48 22.13 4.32
CA GLN A 162 -2.29 22.79 3.78
C GLN A 162 -1.77 22.17 2.47
N ILE A 163 -2.13 20.92 2.16
CA ILE A 163 -1.67 20.21 0.96
C ILE A 163 -2.72 20.29 -0.14
N LEU A 164 -3.99 20.04 0.19
CA LEU A 164 -5.07 19.94 -0.79
C LEU A 164 -5.84 21.25 -0.99
N GLN A 165 -5.62 22.26 -0.14
CA GLN A 165 -6.34 23.55 -0.17
C GLN A 165 -7.87 23.39 -0.17
N VAL A 166 -8.36 22.39 0.57
CA VAL A 166 -9.79 22.07 0.69
C VAL A 166 -10.40 22.72 1.92
N ASP A 167 -11.67 23.10 1.82
CA ASP A 167 -12.44 23.69 2.92
C ASP A 167 -12.65 22.70 4.08
N GLU A 168 -12.61 23.21 5.31
CA GLU A 168 -12.75 22.43 6.55
C GLU A 168 -14.07 21.65 6.64
N THR A 169 -15.12 22.16 6.02
CA THR A 169 -16.47 21.62 6.03
C THR A 169 -16.62 20.37 5.15
N LEU A 170 -15.70 20.16 4.21
CA LEU A 170 -15.72 19.02 3.27
C LEU A 170 -14.99 17.79 3.79
N VAL A 171 -14.35 17.90 4.95
CA VAL A 171 -13.43 16.90 5.47
C VAL A 171 -13.95 16.34 6.80
N THR A 172 -14.55 15.15 6.73
CA THR A 172 -15.04 14.37 7.86
C THR A 172 -13.99 13.33 8.32
N HIS A 173 -14.18 12.75 9.50
CA HIS A 173 -13.22 11.82 10.12
C HIS A 173 -13.03 10.52 9.31
N ASP A 174 -14.08 10.10 8.62
CA ASP A 174 -14.11 8.95 7.73
C ASP A 174 -13.61 9.30 6.32
N THR A 175 -13.74 10.55 5.84
CA THR A 175 -13.47 10.90 4.43
C THR A 175 -12.18 10.27 3.88
N ASN A 176 -12.35 9.47 2.83
CA ASN A 176 -11.26 8.95 2.02
C ASN A 176 -10.46 10.09 1.39
N LEU A 177 -9.21 10.25 1.82
CA LEU A 177 -8.34 11.34 1.39
C LEU A 177 -8.07 11.35 -0.12
N PHE A 178 -8.16 10.21 -0.80
CA PHE A 178 -7.99 10.13 -2.25
C PHE A 178 -9.17 10.72 -3.03
N GLU A 179 -10.36 10.74 -2.44
CA GLU A 179 -11.53 11.41 -3.03
C GLU A 179 -11.39 12.94 -2.99
N LEU A 180 -10.66 13.44 -1.98
CA LEU A 180 -10.33 14.85 -1.83
C LEU A 180 -9.16 15.31 -2.73
N GLY A 181 -8.64 14.43 -3.59
CA GLY A 181 -7.56 14.76 -4.51
C GLY A 181 -6.15 14.47 -3.97
N LEU A 182 -6.03 13.71 -2.87
CA LEU A 182 -4.74 13.12 -2.51
C LEU A 182 -4.31 12.15 -3.62
N ASP A 183 -3.04 12.20 -3.99
CA ASP A 183 -2.41 11.38 -5.02
C ASP A 183 -1.05 10.87 -4.52
N SER A 184 -0.29 10.20 -5.37
CA SER A 184 1.01 9.61 -4.98
C SER A 184 2.01 10.65 -4.45
N LEU A 185 2.04 11.85 -5.04
CA LEU A 185 3.02 12.89 -4.72
C LEU A 185 2.61 13.67 -3.47
N THR A 186 1.33 14.03 -3.39
CA THR A 186 0.73 14.69 -2.23
C THR A 186 0.67 13.75 -1.03
N ALA A 187 0.47 12.43 -1.20
CA ALA A 187 0.56 11.44 -0.13
C ALA A 187 1.96 11.32 0.48
N ILE A 188 3.02 11.39 -0.35
CA ILE A 188 4.41 11.45 0.15
C ILE A 188 4.59 12.70 1.01
N THR A 189 4.18 13.86 0.48
CA THR A 189 4.26 15.14 1.18
C THR A 189 3.49 15.12 2.49
N PHE A 190 2.30 14.53 2.48
CA PHE A 190 1.43 14.34 3.62
C PHE A 190 2.07 13.48 4.70
N SER A 191 2.64 12.32 4.33
CA SER A 191 3.35 11.45 5.27
C SER A 191 4.53 12.16 5.94
N VAL A 192 5.28 12.98 5.20
CA VAL A 192 6.42 13.75 5.73
C VAL A 192 5.95 14.81 6.72
N LYS A 193 4.85 15.52 6.42
CA LYS A 193 4.28 16.51 7.35
C LYS A 193 3.71 15.86 8.62
N LEU A 194 3.05 14.70 8.50
CA LEU A 194 2.58 13.92 9.66
C LEU A 194 3.74 13.49 10.56
N LYS A 195 4.86 13.03 9.99
CA LYS A 195 6.09 12.76 10.76
C LYS A 195 6.59 13.98 11.51
N LYS A 196 6.64 15.14 10.85
CA LYS A 196 7.05 16.41 11.48
C LYS A 196 6.11 16.83 12.60
N ALA A 197 4.82 16.56 12.45
CA ALA A 197 3.83 16.80 13.49
C ALA A 197 3.90 15.81 14.66
N GLY A 198 4.75 14.77 14.56
CA GLY A 198 5.04 13.82 15.64
C GLY A 198 4.31 12.48 15.53
N PHE A 199 3.70 12.16 14.38
CA PHE A 199 3.14 10.84 14.12
C PHE A 199 4.21 9.90 13.56
N GLU A 200 4.25 8.65 14.02
CA GLU A 200 5.02 7.57 13.40
C GLU A 200 4.30 7.11 12.13
N CYS A 201 4.31 7.96 11.12
CA CYS A 201 3.58 7.77 9.86
C CYS A 201 4.55 7.54 8.72
N ASN A 202 4.49 6.40 8.04
CA ASN A 202 5.19 6.15 6.78
C ASN A 202 4.23 6.28 5.59
N LEU A 203 4.76 6.27 4.36
CA LEU A 203 3.92 6.37 3.16
C LEU A 203 2.88 5.25 3.12
N GLN A 204 3.25 4.01 3.45
CA GLN A 204 2.32 2.88 3.45
C GLN A 204 1.15 3.10 4.41
N ASP A 205 1.37 3.76 5.55
CA ASP A 205 0.29 4.07 6.50
C ASP A 205 -0.75 5.01 5.86
N VAL A 206 -0.31 6.06 5.17
CA VAL A 206 -1.18 6.95 4.39
C VAL A 206 -1.92 6.20 3.28
N LEU A 207 -1.26 5.24 2.63
CA LEU A 207 -1.84 4.50 1.52
C LEU A 207 -2.84 3.41 1.96
N LEU A 208 -2.59 2.76 3.10
CA LEU A 208 -3.39 1.65 3.62
C LEU A 208 -4.53 2.12 4.52
N ALA A 209 -4.42 3.32 5.08
CA ALA A 209 -5.37 3.89 6.01
C ALA A 209 -5.66 5.37 5.71
N PRO A 210 -6.21 5.71 4.52
CA PRO A 210 -6.37 7.09 4.06
C PRO A 210 -7.64 7.73 4.59
N THR A 211 -7.87 7.63 5.89
CA THR A 211 -8.93 8.37 6.57
C THR A 211 -8.29 9.11 7.74
N ILE A 212 -8.86 10.26 8.10
CA ILE A 212 -8.30 11.10 9.16
C ILE A 212 -8.28 10.35 10.48
N GLU A 213 -9.34 9.61 10.78
CA GLU A 213 -9.45 8.77 11.97
C GLU A 213 -8.28 7.78 12.08
N LYS A 214 -7.96 7.05 11.02
CA LYS A 214 -6.95 5.99 11.10
C LYS A 214 -5.54 6.55 11.16
N LEU A 215 -5.29 7.69 10.53
CA LEU A 215 -4.00 8.37 10.62
C LEU A 215 -3.82 9.03 11.99
N ALA A 216 -4.90 9.50 12.61
CA ALA A 216 -4.88 10.02 13.96
C ALA A 216 -4.58 8.94 15.02
N LEU A 217 -4.92 7.67 14.74
CA LEU A 217 -4.58 6.53 15.60
C LEU A 217 -3.09 6.12 15.54
N LEU A 218 -2.29 6.71 14.65
CA LEU A 218 -0.88 6.36 14.54
C LEU A 218 -0.10 6.72 15.82
N PRO A 219 0.89 5.91 16.23
CA PRO A 219 1.69 6.18 17.42
C PRO A 219 2.36 7.55 17.35
N ARG A 220 2.38 8.28 18.48
CA ARG A 220 3.08 9.57 18.59
C ARG A 220 4.51 9.33 19.07
N THR A 221 5.48 9.97 18.41
CA THR A 221 6.92 9.91 18.75
C THR A 221 7.22 10.46 20.16
N GLY A 222 6.24 11.05 20.86
CA GLY A 222 6.30 11.47 22.25
C GLY A 222 6.17 10.37 23.32
N ARG A 223 5.60 9.18 23.02
CA ARG A 223 5.47 8.09 24.01
C ARG A 223 6.69 7.15 24.11
N LYS A 224 7.62 7.20 23.14
CA LYS A 224 8.84 6.35 23.10
C LYS A 224 10.16 7.13 22.96
N ARG A 225 10.14 8.46 23.17
CA ARG A 225 11.33 9.30 23.00
C ARG A 225 12.44 9.09 24.03
N ALA A 226 12.12 8.51 25.20
CA ALA A 226 13.14 8.13 26.20
C ALA A 226 14.06 7.00 25.71
N ALA A 227 13.57 6.11 24.83
CA ALA A 227 14.34 4.95 24.37
C ALA A 227 15.12 5.20 23.06
N HIS A 228 14.65 6.10 22.19
CA HIS A 228 15.31 6.41 20.92
C HIS A 228 16.49 7.38 21.08
N ASN A 229 16.37 8.40 21.93
CA ASN A 229 17.48 9.33 22.22
C ASN A 229 18.67 8.62 22.88
N ALA A 230 18.42 7.57 23.66
CA ALA A 230 19.48 6.72 24.23
C ALA A 230 20.22 5.91 23.16
N LYS A 231 19.56 5.53 22.05
CA LYS A 231 20.18 4.81 20.93
C LYS A 231 20.96 5.74 20.01
N GLU A 232 20.47 6.93 19.68
CA GLU A 232 21.21 7.91 18.86
C GLU A 232 22.51 8.38 19.54
N HIS A 233 22.50 8.62 20.85
CA HIS A 233 23.73 8.92 21.61
C HIS A 233 24.67 7.72 21.72
N GLY A 234 24.13 6.49 21.67
CA GLY A 234 24.95 5.27 21.62
C GLY A 234 25.64 5.08 20.27
N TYR A 235 24.98 5.44 19.15
CA TYR A 235 25.56 5.34 17.82
C TYR A 235 26.66 6.39 17.57
N SER A 236 26.48 7.63 18.00
CA SER A 236 27.53 8.66 17.86
C SER A 236 28.79 8.27 18.63
N LYS A 237 28.63 7.82 19.88
CA LYS A 237 29.76 7.38 20.72
C LYS A 237 30.45 6.14 20.14
N SER A 238 29.69 5.18 19.62
CA SER A 238 30.25 3.99 18.96
C SER A 238 31.04 4.34 17.68
N LEU A 239 30.62 5.36 16.92
CA LEU A 239 31.35 5.84 15.74
C LEU A 239 32.65 6.56 16.10
N GLU A 240 32.65 7.34 17.19
CA GLU A 240 33.85 7.99 17.73
C GLU A 240 34.85 6.96 18.27
N ASP A 241 34.39 6.00 19.07
CA ASP A 241 35.22 4.90 19.58
C ASP A 241 35.79 4.03 18.45
N PHE A 242 34.99 3.85 17.40
CA PHE A 242 35.40 3.15 16.19
C PHE A 242 36.52 3.91 15.45
N GLU A 243 36.33 5.22 15.20
CA GLU A 243 37.33 6.06 14.54
C GLU A 243 38.64 6.14 15.33
N HIS A 244 38.55 6.28 16.66
CA HIS A 244 39.73 6.32 17.52
C HIS A 244 40.54 5.02 17.45
N ARG A 245 39.88 3.86 17.49
CA ARG A 245 40.54 2.55 17.33
C ARG A 245 41.14 2.38 15.94
N ALA A 246 40.45 2.81 14.90
CA ALA A 246 40.94 2.70 13.52
C ALA A 246 42.19 3.56 13.29
N ARG A 247 42.24 4.78 13.82
CA ARG A 247 43.44 5.64 13.76
C ARG A 247 44.60 5.07 14.55
N ALA A 248 44.36 4.52 15.73
CA ALA A 248 45.40 3.90 16.56
C ALA A 248 45.97 2.60 15.96
N ALA A 249 45.19 1.87 15.17
CA ALA A 249 45.61 0.62 14.53
C ALA A 249 46.34 0.82 13.19
N GLN A 250 46.35 2.04 12.63
CA GLN A 250 47.04 2.33 11.38
C GLN A 250 48.45 2.86 11.63
N THR A 251 49.41 2.36 10.86
CA THR A 251 50.81 2.82 10.84
C THR A 251 51.05 3.98 9.86
N SER A 252 50.02 4.37 9.11
CA SER A 252 50.08 5.36 8.02
C SER A 252 49.77 6.77 8.51
N ASP A 253 50.34 7.80 7.88
CA ASP A 253 49.97 9.19 8.16
C ASP A 253 48.55 9.48 7.65
N LEU A 254 47.62 9.66 8.59
CA LEU A 254 46.20 9.93 8.35
C LEU A 254 45.83 11.40 8.59
N SER A 255 46.82 12.30 8.62
CA SER A 255 46.62 13.74 8.85
C SER A 255 45.69 14.41 7.83
N LYS A 256 45.56 13.84 6.62
CA LYS A 256 44.68 14.35 5.55
C LYS A 256 43.30 13.69 5.48
N VAL A 257 42.96 12.80 6.42
CA VAL A 257 41.68 12.07 6.40
C VAL A 257 40.69 12.72 7.35
N GLY A 258 39.58 13.24 6.79
CA GLY A 258 38.55 13.93 7.55
C GLY A 258 37.73 13.02 8.46
N ALA A 259 37.47 11.77 8.06
CA ALA A 259 36.71 10.81 8.87
C ALA A 259 36.99 9.34 8.49
N ILE A 260 36.99 8.46 9.50
CA ILE A 260 37.00 7.00 9.31
C ILE A 260 35.67 6.41 9.81
N ARG A 261 35.00 5.60 8.99
CA ARG A 261 33.67 5.07 9.31
C ARG A 261 33.58 3.55 9.05
N PRO A 262 32.80 2.80 9.86
CA PRO A 262 32.56 1.38 9.63
C PRO A 262 31.82 1.14 8.32
N CYS A 263 32.15 0.05 7.63
CA CYS A 263 31.42 -0.38 6.45
C CYS A 263 29.97 -0.76 6.81
N LEU A 264 29.03 -0.47 5.91
CA LEU A 264 27.67 -0.99 6.05
C LEU A 264 27.64 -2.49 5.69
N PRO A 265 26.71 -3.29 6.25
CA PRO A 265 26.66 -4.75 6.03
C PRO A 265 26.60 -5.17 4.55
N LEU A 266 26.00 -4.35 3.69
CA LEU A 266 25.97 -4.62 2.24
C LEU A 266 27.33 -4.37 1.55
N GLN A 267 28.21 -3.57 2.14
CA GLN A 267 29.51 -3.19 1.57
C GLN A 267 30.62 -4.19 1.96
N GLU A 268 30.47 -4.88 3.09
CA GLU A 268 31.39 -5.97 3.50
C GLU A 268 31.42 -7.12 2.46
N GLY A 269 30.32 -7.34 1.75
CA GLY A 269 30.21 -8.36 0.70
C GLY A 269 30.88 -8.02 -0.65
N PHE A 270 31.28 -6.77 -0.89
CA PHE A 270 31.87 -6.32 -2.16
C PHE A 270 33.38 -6.04 -2.08
N GLY A 271 34.01 -6.26 -0.92
CA GLY A 271 35.39 -5.85 -0.64
C GLY A 271 36.41 -6.98 -0.65
N CYS A 272 36.55 -7.74 -1.75
CA CYS A 272 37.75 -8.55 -1.95
C CYS A 272 38.02 -8.92 -3.42
N GLU A 273 37.86 -8.00 -4.38
CA GLU A 273 38.46 -8.17 -5.70
C GLU A 273 38.57 -6.84 -6.45
N LYS A 274 39.75 -6.58 -7.02
CA LYS A 274 40.17 -5.41 -7.82
C LYS A 274 40.75 -4.21 -7.06
N LEU A 275 42.07 -4.23 -6.90
CA LEU A 275 42.89 -3.03 -6.92
C LEU A 275 44.19 -3.31 -7.68
N GLU A 276 44.11 -3.30 -9.02
CA GLU A 276 45.24 -2.86 -9.84
C GLU A 276 44.73 -1.91 -10.93
N ARG A 277 45.41 -0.75 -10.99
CA ARG A 277 45.36 0.35 -11.95
C ARG A 277 44.36 1.50 -11.72
N SER A 278 44.99 2.65 -11.50
CA SER A 278 44.64 4.00 -11.96
C SER A 278 43.81 4.89 -11.02
N GLU A 279 44.57 5.65 -10.22
CA GLU A 279 44.36 7.05 -9.82
C GLU A 279 42.91 7.58 -9.70
N ARG A 280 42.37 7.51 -8.46
CA ARG A 280 41.79 8.64 -7.71
C ARG A 280 41.33 8.20 -6.31
N ASN A 281 42.08 8.64 -5.29
CA ASN A 281 41.74 8.78 -3.84
C ASN A 281 40.66 7.87 -3.22
N ARG A 282 40.76 6.54 -3.34
CA ARG A 282 40.07 5.61 -2.45
C ARG A 282 40.99 4.46 -2.06
N LEU A 283 41.54 4.52 -0.86
CA LEU A 283 42.22 3.40 -0.21
C LEU A 283 41.14 2.59 0.52
N CYS A 284 40.73 1.47 -0.07
CA CYS A 284 39.95 0.45 0.63
C CYS A 284 40.94 -0.45 1.37
N GLN A 285 40.97 -0.36 2.70
CA GLN A 285 41.47 -1.45 3.54
C GLN A 285 40.29 -2.29 4.01
N PRO A 286 40.48 -3.59 4.30
CA PRO A 286 39.41 -4.60 4.36
C PRO A 286 38.31 -4.38 5.41
N HIS A 287 38.34 -3.28 6.15
CA HIS A 287 37.34 -2.98 7.15
C HIS A 287 36.73 -1.56 7.09
N PHE A 288 37.35 -0.56 6.43
CA PHE A 288 36.90 0.85 6.55
C PHE A 288 37.09 1.70 5.29
N PHE A 289 36.24 2.72 5.14
CA PHE A 289 36.39 3.77 4.12
C PHE A 289 37.07 5.01 4.71
N LEU A 290 38.01 5.58 3.95
CA LEU A 290 38.60 6.89 4.19
C LEU A 290 37.85 7.91 3.31
N ASN A 291 37.13 8.85 3.94
CA ASN A 291 36.64 10.03 3.22
C ASN A 291 37.73 11.11 3.25
N SER A 292 38.17 11.53 2.07
CA SER A 292 38.96 12.75 1.88
C SER A 292 38.07 13.99 2.02
#